data_AF-A0A2E7L9B5-F1
#
_entry.id   AF-A0A2E7L9B5-F1
#
_cell.length_a   1.000
_cell.length_b   1.000
_cell.length_c   1.000
_cell.angle_alpha   90.00
_cell.angle_beta   90.00
_cell.angle_gamma   90.00
#
_symmetry.space_group_name_H-M   'P 1'
#
loop_
_entity.id
_entity.type
_entity.pdbx_description
1 polymer ?
#
loop_
_entity_poly.entity_id
_entity_poly.type
_entity_poly.pdbx_seq_one_letter_code
_entity_poly.pdbx_strand_id
1 'polypeptide(L)'
;MKLLAVETGAPAEIVQTKRTLRMVWKDLAGRFNQARIDQLTRQVVAQAQPPVQRLCGGRIERMTSHEARGYVRARAARPVREVADALFDGEIAKSVQRQISQRALDSVVQAVTTKRVDAPVKVIMPRYAA
;
A
#
# COMPACT_ATOMS: atom_id res chain seq x y z
N MET A 1 -56.58 25.85 -9.68
CA MET A 1 -55.21 26.27 -9.34
C MET A 1 -54.24 25.60 -10.30
N LYS A 2 -53.66 26.38 -11.24
CA LYS A 2 -52.68 25.90 -12.22
C LYS A 2 -51.32 25.74 -11.53
N LEU A 3 -50.75 24.55 -11.58
CA LEU A 3 -49.34 24.29 -11.32
C LEU A 3 -48.53 25.02 -12.40
N LEU A 4 -47.95 26.16 -12.03
CA LEU A 4 -47.04 26.93 -12.88
C LEU A 4 -45.59 26.64 -12.45
N ALA A 5 -44.74 26.47 -13.46
CA ALA A 5 -43.28 26.41 -13.44
C ALA A 5 -42.62 25.03 -13.21
N VAL A 6 -42.83 24.10 -14.15
CA VAL A 6 -41.80 23.15 -14.58
C VAL A 6 -41.60 23.34 -16.08
N GLU A 7 -41.08 24.50 -16.50
CA GLU A 7 -40.69 24.74 -17.89
C GLU A 7 -39.89 26.04 -17.97
N THR A 8 -38.57 25.94 -17.84
CA THR A 8 -37.55 26.75 -18.55
C THR A 8 -36.15 26.36 -18.03
N GLY A 9 -35.64 25.24 -18.52
CA GLY A 9 -34.22 24.88 -18.41
C GLY A 9 -33.88 24.04 -19.62
N ALA A 10 -32.98 24.51 -20.47
CA ALA A 10 -32.76 23.95 -21.80
C ALA A 10 -32.41 22.45 -21.69
N PRO A 11 -32.96 21.56 -22.55
CA PRO A 11 -32.68 20.11 -22.49
C PRO A 11 -31.17 19.82 -22.57
N ALA A 12 -30.39 20.69 -23.21
CA ALA A 12 -28.94 20.65 -23.24
C ALA A 12 -28.30 20.86 -21.85
N GLU A 13 -28.80 21.80 -21.04
CA GLU A 13 -28.28 22.06 -19.69
C GLU A 13 -28.56 20.89 -18.74
N ILE A 14 -29.73 20.26 -18.85
CA ILE A 14 -30.08 19.06 -18.05
C ILE A 14 -29.16 17.88 -18.42
N VAL A 15 -28.89 17.67 -19.71
CA VAL A 15 -27.95 16.63 -20.18
C VAL A 15 -26.52 16.92 -19.74
N GLN A 16 -26.07 18.17 -19.86
CA GLN A 16 -24.76 18.63 -19.39
C GLN A 16 -24.60 18.37 -17.88
N THR A 17 -25.61 18.75 -17.08
CA THR A 17 -25.61 18.60 -15.62
C THR A 17 -25.58 17.14 -15.21
N LYS A 18 -26.35 16.27 -15.87
CA LYS A 18 -26.30 14.81 -15.66
C LYS A 18 -24.92 14.23 -15.98
N ARG A 19 -24.26 14.70 -17.05
CA ARG A 19 -22.91 14.26 -17.42
C ARG A 19 -21.87 14.71 -16.40
N THR A 20 -21.94 15.96 -15.94
CA THR A 20 -21.05 16.51 -14.90
C THR A 20 -21.20 15.76 -13.59
N LEU A 21 -22.44 15.52 -13.12
CA LEU A 21 -22.70 14.74 -11.91
C LEU A 21 -22.12 13.32 -12.02
N ARG A 22 -22.31 12.65 -13.16
CA ARG A 22 -21.74 11.30 -13.40
C ARG A 22 -20.21 11.30 -13.31
N MET A 23 -19.55 12.30 -13.88
CA MET A 23 -18.09 12.45 -13.82
C MET A 23 -17.62 12.68 -12.38
N VAL A 24 -18.24 13.61 -11.66
CA VAL A 24 -17.91 13.93 -10.26
C VAL A 24 -18.09 12.72 -9.35
N TRP A 25 -19.18 11.96 -9.53
CA TRP A 25 -19.42 10.72 -8.79
C TRP A 25 -18.36 9.66 -9.08
N LYS A 26 -17.93 9.50 -10.34
CA LYS A 26 -16.88 8.54 -10.72
C LYS A 26 -15.54 8.91 -10.09
N ASP A 27 -15.19 10.20 -10.09
CA ASP A 27 -13.96 10.70 -9.47
C ASP A 27 -13.97 10.52 -7.95
N LEU A 28 -15.09 10.83 -7.29
CA LEU A 28 -15.28 10.61 -5.86
C LEU A 28 -15.14 9.12 -5.51
N ALA A 29 -15.85 8.25 -6.24
CA ALA A 29 -15.75 6.80 -6.04
C ALA A 29 -14.31 6.29 -6.22
N GLY A 30 -13.59 6.80 -7.22
CA GLY A 30 -12.17 6.50 -7.44
C GLY A 30 -11.29 6.91 -6.25
N ARG A 31 -11.49 8.12 -5.72
CA ARG A 31 -10.73 8.62 -4.56
C ARG A 31 -11.03 7.82 -3.29
N PHE A 32 -12.29 7.50 -3.02
CA PHE A 32 -12.67 6.67 -1.87
C PHE A 32 -12.07 5.25 -1.96
N ASN A 33 -12.11 4.64 -3.14
CA ASN A 33 -11.51 3.33 -3.36
C ASN A 33 -10.00 3.36 -3.16
N GLN A 34 -9.31 4.40 -3.66
CA GLN A 34 -7.88 4.57 -3.49
C GLN A 34 -7.50 4.78 -2.01
N ALA A 35 -8.23 5.63 -1.27
CA ALA A 35 -8.00 5.84 0.15
C ALA A 35 -8.18 4.54 0.96
N ARG A 36 -9.20 3.75 0.63
CA ARG A 36 -9.44 2.45 1.25
C ARG A 36 -8.33 1.44 0.95
N ILE A 37 -7.85 1.39 -0.30
CA ILE A 37 -6.70 0.57 -0.71
C ILE A 37 -5.45 0.96 0.07
N ASP A 38 -5.19 2.25 0.23
CA ASP A 38 -4.01 2.75 0.95
C ASP A 38 -4.07 2.41 2.44
N GLN A 39 -5.25 2.54 3.07
CA GLN A 39 -5.46 2.13 4.46
C GLN A 39 -5.20 0.63 4.65
N LEU A 40 -5.75 -0.21 3.77
CA LEU A 40 -5.56 -1.67 3.83
C LEU A 40 -4.10 -2.05 3.59
N THR A 41 -3.42 -1.38 2.67
CA THR A 41 -1.98 -1.56 2.45
C THR A 41 -1.19 -1.27 3.73
N ARG A 42 -1.50 -0.18 4.43
CA ARG A 42 -0.84 0.15 5.71
C ARG A 42 -1.10 -0.90 6.78
N GLN A 43 -2.32 -1.43 6.86
CA GLN A 43 -2.66 -2.51 7.80
C GLN A 43 -1.88 -3.79 7.51
N VAL A 44 -1.80 -4.21 6.24
CA VAL A 44 -1.00 -5.37 5.83
C VAL A 44 0.46 -5.18 6.18
N VAL A 45 1.03 -4.00 5.90
CA VAL A 45 2.42 -3.68 6.24
C VAL A 45 2.64 -3.76 7.74
N ALA A 46 1.77 -3.14 8.55
CA ALA A 46 1.93 -3.11 10.01
C ALA A 46 1.91 -4.53 10.63
N GLN A 47 1.08 -5.43 10.10
CA GLN A 47 0.96 -6.80 10.61
C GLN A 47 2.04 -7.73 10.06
N ALA A 48 2.44 -7.57 8.79
CA ALA A 48 3.44 -8.42 8.15
C ALA A 48 4.89 -8.01 8.48
N GLN A 49 5.14 -6.76 8.85
CA GLN A 49 6.49 -6.26 9.12
C GLN A 49 7.18 -6.97 10.31
N PRO A 50 6.55 -7.17 11.48
CA PRO A 50 7.18 -7.89 12.61
C PRO A 50 7.62 -9.33 12.30
N PRO A 51 6.81 -10.22 11.69
CA PRO A 51 7.27 -11.55 11.32
C PRO A 51 8.38 -11.50 10.27
N VAL A 52 8.31 -10.60 9.28
CA VAL A 52 9.37 -10.45 8.28
C VAL A 52 10.67 -9.96 8.90
N GLN A 53 10.63 -9.01 9.84
CA GLN A 53 11.83 -8.57 10.56
C GLN A 53 12.48 -9.71 11.33
N ARG A 54 11.69 -10.56 12.01
CA ARG A 54 12.21 -11.75 12.69
C ARG A 54 12.83 -12.76 11.73
N LEU A 55 12.21 -13.00 10.58
CA LEU A 55 12.73 -13.90 9.53
C LEU A 55 13.99 -13.35 8.86
N CYS A 56 14.09 -12.03 8.73
CA CYS A 56 15.18 -11.37 8.04
C CYS A 56 16.40 -11.17 8.96
N GLY A 57 16.17 -10.78 10.21
CA GLY A 57 17.17 -10.72 11.30
C GLY A 57 18.50 -10.06 10.93
N GLY A 58 19.55 -10.33 11.71
CA GLY A 58 20.91 -9.83 11.44
C GLY A 58 21.55 -10.39 10.15
N ARG A 59 20.85 -11.29 9.43
CA ARG A 59 21.35 -11.86 8.17
C ARG A 59 21.41 -10.82 7.06
N ILE A 60 20.51 -9.82 7.06
CA ILE A 60 20.52 -8.74 6.06
C ILE A 60 21.66 -7.73 6.25
N GLU A 61 22.24 -7.65 7.45
CA GLU A 61 23.26 -6.65 7.79
C GLU A 61 24.55 -6.85 6.98
N ARG A 62 24.89 -8.12 6.69
CA ARG A 62 26.09 -8.54 5.96
C ARG A 62 25.90 -8.66 4.44
N MET A 63 24.70 -8.38 3.93
CA MET A 63 24.36 -8.52 2.50
C MET A 63 24.56 -7.20 1.75
N THR A 64 24.84 -7.21 0.45
CA THR A 64 24.73 -5.99 -0.35
C THR A 64 23.29 -5.49 -0.41
N SER A 65 23.05 -4.24 -0.81
CA SER A 65 21.69 -3.69 -0.91
C SER A 65 20.79 -4.46 -1.88
N HIS A 66 21.37 -4.98 -2.97
CA HIS A 66 20.64 -5.80 -3.94
C HIS A 66 20.24 -7.16 -3.35
N GLU A 67 21.18 -7.84 -2.70
CA GLU A 67 20.94 -9.13 -2.06
C GLU A 67 19.94 -9.02 -0.90
N ALA A 68 20.07 -7.98 -0.06
CA ALA A 68 19.14 -7.74 1.05
C ALA A 68 17.70 -7.56 0.54
N ARG A 69 17.49 -6.80 -0.55
CA ARG A 69 16.17 -6.64 -1.16
C ARG A 69 15.61 -7.97 -1.68
N GLY A 70 16.42 -8.75 -2.39
CA GLY A 70 16.02 -10.07 -2.89
C GLY A 70 15.64 -11.03 -1.76
N TYR A 71 16.46 -11.07 -0.70
CA TYR A 71 16.24 -11.90 0.47
C TYR A 71 14.98 -11.51 1.25
N VAL A 72 14.79 -10.22 1.53
CA VAL A 72 13.58 -9.73 2.22
C VAL A 72 12.34 -9.99 1.36
N ARG A 73 12.39 -9.77 0.04
CA ARG A 73 11.25 -10.04 -0.85
C ARG A 73 10.84 -11.50 -0.81
N ALA A 74 11.79 -12.42 -0.83
CA ALA A 74 11.54 -13.86 -0.73
C ALA A 74 10.89 -14.24 0.61
N ARG A 75 11.35 -13.63 1.73
CA ARG A 75 10.83 -13.91 3.07
C ARG A 75 9.52 -13.20 3.38
N ALA A 76 9.25 -12.06 2.75
CA ALA A 76 8.05 -11.25 2.95
C ALA A 76 6.86 -11.70 2.12
N ALA A 77 7.09 -12.40 1.00
CA ALA A 77 6.02 -12.79 0.08
C ALA A 77 4.90 -13.61 0.74
N ARG A 78 5.25 -14.58 1.61
CA ARG A 78 4.28 -15.42 2.30
C ARG A 78 3.53 -14.68 3.43
N PRO A 79 4.21 -14.03 4.40
CA PRO A 79 3.52 -13.26 5.44
C PRO A 79 2.59 -12.17 4.90
N VAL A 80 3.01 -11.46 3.84
CA VAL A 80 2.18 -10.41 3.23
C VAL A 80 0.93 -11.00 2.58
N ARG A 81 1.04 -12.16 1.91
CA ARG A 81 -0.12 -12.86 1.34
C ARG A 81 -1.07 -13.32 2.42
N GLU A 82 -0.57 -14.02 3.44
CA GLU A 82 -1.42 -14.56 4.52
C GLU A 82 -2.20 -13.45 5.24
N VAL A 83 -1.57 -12.29 5.51
CA VAL A 83 -2.27 -11.13 6.10
C VAL A 83 -3.26 -10.51 5.13
N ALA A 84 -2.91 -10.41 3.85
CA ALA A 84 -3.84 -9.89 2.84
C ALA A 84 -5.03 -10.83 2.62
N ASP A 85 -4.82 -12.15 2.57
CA ASP A 85 -5.87 -13.18 2.51
C ASP A 85 -6.82 -13.04 3.71
N ALA A 86 -6.30 -12.94 4.93
CA ALA A 86 -7.10 -12.81 6.15
C ALA A 86 -7.93 -11.51 6.23
N LEU A 87 -7.50 -10.44 5.58
CA LEU A 87 -8.25 -9.18 5.51
C LEU A 87 -9.33 -9.18 4.42
N PHE A 88 -9.32 -10.18 3.53
CA PHE A 88 -10.13 -10.24 2.33
C PHE A 88 -10.77 -11.61 2.15
N ASP A 89 -11.79 -11.90 2.94
CA ASP A 89 -12.65 -13.07 2.69
C ASP A 89 -13.65 -12.76 1.56
N GLY A 90 -13.50 -13.45 0.41
CA GLY A 90 -14.48 -13.46 -0.70
C GLY A 90 -13.92 -13.19 -2.11
N GLU A 91 -14.62 -13.66 -3.15
CA GLU A 91 -14.09 -13.69 -4.53
C GLU A 91 -13.92 -12.32 -5.21
N ILE A 92 -14.73 -11.32 -4.83
CA ILE A 92 -14.63 -9.93 -5.34
C ILE A 92 -13.35 -9.25 -4.82
N ALA A 93 -12.75 -9.78 -3.76
CA ALA A 93 -11.57 -9.23 -3.14
C ALA A 93 -10.26 -9.62 -3.85
N LYS A 94 -10.24 -10.67 -4.69
CA LYS A 94 -8.97 -11.23 -5.23
C LYS A 94 -8.12 -10.23 -6.03
N SER A 95 -8.73 -9.34 -6.84
CA SER A 95 -7.98 -8.36 -7.64
C SER A 95 -7.42 -7.21 -6.79
N VAL A 96 -8.26 -6.69 -5.86
CA VAL A 96 -7.91 -5.64 -4.91
C VAL A 96 -6.85 -6.14 -3.92
N GLN A 97 -7.02 -7.36 -3.43
CA GLN A 97 -6.08 -8.08 -2.59
C GLN A 97 -4.74 -8.27 -3.28
N ARG A 98 -4.70 -8.64 -4.57
CA ARG A 98 -3.45 -8.77 -5.32
C ARG A 98 -2.71 -7.43 -5.44
N GLN A 99 -3.44 -6.34 -5.71
CA GLN A 99 -2.85 -5.00 -5.77
C GLN A 99 -2.29 -4.55 -4.41
N ILE A 100 -3.06 -4.78 -3.34
CA ILE A 100 -2.65 -4.45 -1.97
C ILE A 100 -1.46 -5.29 -1.53
N SER A 101 -1.47 -6.59 -1.78
CA SER A 101 -0.38 -7.50 -1.45
C SER A 101 0.92 -7.08 -2.15
N GLN A 102 0.84 -6.70 -3.43
CA GLN A 102 2.02 -6.26 -4.16
C GLN A 102 2.58 -4.95 -3.60
N ARG A 103 1.72 -3.93 -3.38
CA ARG A 103 2.13 -2.65 -2.78
C ARG A 103 2.67 -2.81 -1.36
N ALA A 104 2.05 -3.67 -0.56
CA ALA A 104 2.46 -3.98 0.80
C ALA A 104 3.80 -4.71 0.82
N LEU A 105 4.03 -5.65 -0.11
CA LEU A 105 5.29 -6.37 -0.24
C LEU A 105 6.45 -5.40 -0.48
N ASP A 106 6.31 -4.50 -1.46
CA ASP A 106 7.36 -3.54 -1.78
C ASP A 106 7.59 -2.57 -0.61
N SER A 107 6.53 -2.16 0.10
CA SER A 107 6.61 -1.31 1.29
C SER A 107 7.29 -2.02 2.48
N VAL A 108 7.02 -3.30 2.71
CA VAL A 108 7.69 -4.11 3.74
C VAL A 108 9.17 -4.28 3.41
N VAL A 109 9.50 -4.56 2.15
CA VAL A 109 10.88 -4.66 1.69
C VAL A 109 11.63 -3.36 1.97
N GLN A 110 11.04 -2.21 1.61
CA GLN A 110 11.61 -0.91 1.92
C GLN A 110 11.78 -0.76 3.45
N ALA A 111 10.72 -0.89 4.24
CA ALA A 111 10.74 -0.66 5.68
C ALA A 111 11.76 -1.54 6.45
N VAL A 112 11.99 -2.78 6.00
CA VAL A 112 12.98 -3.68 6.60
C VAL A 112 14.40 -3.35 6.15
N THR A 113 14.58 -2.95 4.89
CA THR A 113 15.90 -2.58 4.37
C THR A 113 16.35 -1.19 4.80
N THR A 114 15.46 -0.22 5.02
CA THR A 114 15.84 1.11 5.53
C THR A 114 16.31 1.05 6.98
N LYS A 115 15.71 0.19 7.83
CA LYS A 115 16.16 -0.04 9.21
C LYS A 115 17.61 -0.55 9.32
N ARG A 116 18.17 -1.06 8.22
CA ARG A 116 19.61 -1.40 8.12
C ARG A 116 20.52 -0.17 8.25
N VAL A 117 20.05 1.00 7.80
CA VAL A 117 20.84 2.24 7.74
C VAL A 117 20.90 2.94 9.11
N ASP A 118 19.95 2.66 10.00
CA ASP A 118 19.85 3.27 11.33
C ASP A 118 20.56 2.46 12.45
N ALA A 119 21.21 1.34 12.12
CA ALA A 119 22.11 0.67 13.05
C ALA A 119 23.51 1.29 12.88
N PRO A 120 23.97 2.18 13.80
CA PRO A 120 25.29 2.77 13.67
C PRO A 120 26.34 1.66 13.78
N VAL A 121 27.06 1.43 12.67
CA VAL A 121 28.31 0.70 12.71
C VAL A 121 29.26 1.54 13.57
N LYS A 122 29.37 1.21 14.86
CA LYS A 122 30.47 1.69 15.70
C LYS A 122 31.75 1.12 15.10
N VAL A 123 32.40 1.89 14.24
CA VAL A 123 33.78 1.63 13.82
C VAL A 123 34.65 1.87 15.06
N ILE A 124 34.94 0.81 15.80
CA ILE A 124 35.98 0.82 16.82
C ILE A 124 37.29 0.75 16.04
N MET A 125 37.90 1.90 15.75
CA MET A 125 39.30 1.92 15.30
C MET A 125 40.18 1.53 16.49
N PRO A 126 40.99 0.46 16.42
CA PRO A 126 42.03 0.24 17.40
C PRO A 126 43.08 1.35 17.20
N ARG A 127 43.24 2.20 18.21
CA ARG A 127 44.41 3.07 18.30
C ARG A 127 45.61 2.16 18.50
N TYR A 128 46.38 1.93 17.45
CA TYR A 128 47.74 1.44 17.60
C TYR A 128 48.52 2.53 18.32
N ALA A 129 48.83 2.28 19.59
CA ALA A 129 49.86 3.00 20.31
C ALA A 129 51.21 2.47 19.80
N ALA A 130 51.98 3.35 19.18
CA ALA A 130 53.41 3.20 18.93
C ALA A 130 54.05 4.56 19.16
#